data_AF-A0A926M4L9-F1
#
_entry.id   AF-A0A926M4L9-F1
#
_cell.length_a   1.000
_cell.length_b   1.000
_cell.length_c   1.000
_cell.angle_alpha   90.00
_cell.angle_beta   90.00
_cell.angle_gamma   90.00
#
_symmetry.space_group_name_H-M   'P 1'
#
loop_
_entity.id
_entity.type
_entity.pdbx_description
1 polymer ?
#
loop_
_entity_poly.entity_id
_entity_poly.type
_entity_poly.pdbx_seq_one_letter_code
_entity_poly.pdbx_strand_id
1 'polypeptide(L)'
;MSIEYMNIYNNLINLTTNKNLYKGLNKQDVFSDRLLIFLLHFAFFLNNFKSEKNSVILQKIYDFNFRQIELSIREIGYGDQSINKKMKDYINLFHSIISEIHFWDNLDKKDKKKVISNYLENFAKIDYLVGYFEEYRQNLSKKNLNFYLKSVSNG
;
A
#
# COMPACT_ATOMS: atom_id res chain seq x y z
N MET A 1 -12.49 5.64 18.11
CA MET A 1 -12.64 5.49 16.65
C MET A 1 -11.32 5.68 15.90
N SER A 2 -10.43 6.60 16.32
CA SER A 2 -9.10 6.80 15.68
C SER A 2 -8.13 5.64 15.85
N ILE A 3 -8.18 4.93 16.99
CA ILE A 3 -7.19 3.91 17.36
C ILE A 3 -7.17 2.72 16.39
N GLU A 4 -8.34 2.25 15.93
CA GLU A 4 -8.43 1.09 15.03
C GLU A 4 -7.82 1.37 13.65
N TYR A 5 -8.06 2.56 13.09
CA TYR A 5 -7.49 2.94 11.80
C TYR A 5 -5.99 3.26 11.91
N MET A 6 -5.57 3.78 13.06
CA MET A 6 -4.16 3.94 13.40
C MET A 6 -3.44 2.59 13.47
N ASN A 7 -4.06 1.53 14.02
CA ASN A 7 -3.49 0.18 14.00
C ASN A 7 -3.25 -0.32 12.57
N ILE A 8 -4.21 -0.12 11.66
CA ILE A 8 -4.05 -0.48 10.25
C ILE A 8 -2.91 0.31 9.60
N TYR A 9 -2.91 1.63 9.79
CA TYR A 9 -1.85 2.50 9.27
C TYR A 9 -0.47 2.08 9.77
N ASN A 10 -0.30 1.88 11.08
CA ASN A 10 0.96 1.45 11.67
C ASN A 10 1.41 0.08 11.15
N ASN A 11 0.47 -0.85 10.95
CA ASN A 11 0.78 -2.13 10.33
C ASN A 11 1.29 -1.94 8.88
N LEU A 12 0.61 -1.12 8.07
CA LEU A 12 1.07 -0.78 6.72
C LEU A 12 2.46 -0.12 6.72
N ILE A 13 2.76 0.75 7.68
CA ILE A 13 4.09 1.34 7.87
C ILE A 13 5.14 0.26 8.24
N ASN A 14 4.82 -0.64 9.16
CA ASN A 14 5.71 -1.74 9.55
C ASN A 14 6.01 -2.67 8.36
N LEU A 15 5.00 -2.98 7.54
CA LEU A 15 5.19 -3.73 6.30
C LEU A 15 6.09 -3.00 5.33
N THR A 16 5.83 -1.71 5.12
CA THR A 16 6.58 -0.84 4.19
C THR A 16 8.05 -0.66 4.60
N THR A 17 8.36 -0.64 5.90
CA THR A 17 9.73 -0.45 6.41
C THR A 17 10.56 -1.74 6.44
N ASN A 18 10.00 -2.88 6.01
CA ASN A 18 10.73 -4.13 5.90
C ASN A 18 11.88 -4.02 4.88
N LYS A 19 13.13 -3.99 5.38
CA LYS A 19 14.35 -3.86 4.57
C LYS A 19 14.47 -4.89 3.46
N ASN A 20 13.83 -6.06 3.60
CA ASN A 20 13.86 -7.07 2.57
C ASN A 20 13.20 -6.63 1.25
N LEU A 21 12.21 -5.75 1.30
CA LEU A 21 11.54 -5.19 0.12
C LEU A 21 12.49 -4.39 -0.76
N TYR A 22 13.53 -3.80 -0.17
CA TYR A 22 14.48 -2.92 -0.84
C TYR A 22 15.75 -3.64 -1.33
N LYS A 23 15.83 -4.97 -1.18
CA LYS A 23 17.00 -5.79 -1.57
C LYS A 23 17.38 -5.73 -3.06
N GLY A 24 16.53 -5.14 -3.91
CA GLY A 24 16.76 -4.95 -5.33
C GLY A 24 16.64 -3.50 -5.78
N LEU A 25 16.59 -2.54 -4.86
CA LEU A 25 16.50 -1.13 -5.22
C LEU A 25 17.86 -0.67 -5.80
N ASN A 26 17.83 -0.17 -7.04
CA ASN A 26 19.04 0.19 -7.78
C ASN A 26 19.62 1.57 -7.40
N LYS A 27 18.78 2.46 -6.84
CA LYS A 27 19.13 3.82 -6.42
C LYS A 27 18.95 3.98 -4.90
N GLN A 28 19.25 5.17 -4.40
CA GLN A 28 18.96 5.55 -3.02
C GLN A 28 17.46 5.44 -2.73
N ASP A 29 17.13 4.88 -1.57
CA ASP A 29 15.76 4.81 -1.02
C ASP A 29 15.22 6.24 -0.79
N VAL A 30 14.36 6.70 -1.70
CA VAL A 30 13.71 8.01 -1.61
C VAL A 30 12.27 7.87 -1.12
N PHE A 31 11.69 8.97 -0.64
CA PHE A 31 10.32 8.99 -0.15
C PHE A 31 9.29 8.41 -1.13
N SER A 32 9.45 8.65 -2.43
CA SER A 32 8.54 8.13 -3.46
C SER A 32 8.58 6.60 -3.56
N ASP A 33 9.73 5.97 -3.42
CA ASP A 33 9.84 4.51 -3.49
C ASP A 33 9.14 3.86 -2.28
N ARG A 34 9.35 4.41 -1.08
CA ARG A 34 8.63 3.97 0.15
C ARG A 34 7.13 4.17 0.03
N LEU A 35 6.70 5.30 -0.55
CA LEU A 35 5.29 5.58 -0.77
C LEU A 35 4.67 4.60 -1.78
N LEU A 36 5.36 4.25 -2.87
CA LEU A 36 4.89 3.25 -3.83
C LEU A 36 4.69 1.88 -3.17
N ILE A 37 5.65 1.44 -2.36
CA ILE A 37 5.54 0.20 -1.59
C ILE A 37 4.35 0.27 -0.63
N PHE A 38 4.17 1.39 0.08
CA PHE A 38 3.02 1.59 0.96
C PHE A 38 1.69 1.50 0.21
N LEU A 39 1.57 2.20 -0.93
CA LEU A 39 0.37 2.19 -1.76
C LEU A 39 0.05 0.80 -2.30
N LEU A 40 1.06 0.01 -2.69
CA LEU A 40 0.86 -1.39 -3.10
C LEU A 40 0.29 -2.24 -1.95
N HIS A 41 0.90 -2.22 -0.76
CA HIS A 41 0.36 -2.92 0.40
C HIS A 41 -1.08 -2.51 0.68
N PHE A 42 -1.34 -1.20 0.65
CA PHE A 42 -2.66 -0.68 0.96
C PHE A 42 -3.70 -1.11 -0.09
N ALA A 43 -3.34 -1.15 -1.36
CA ALA A 43 -4.22 -1.60 -2.43
C ALA A 43 -4.55 -3.10 -2.31
N PHE A 44 -3.56 -3.96 -2.01
CA PHE A 44 -3.80 -5.38 -1.72
C PHE A 44 -4.72 -5.57 -0.51
N PHE A 45 -4.52 -4.76 0.54
CA PHE A 45 -5.38 -4.77 1.73
C PHE A 45 -6.83 -4.43 1.38
N LEU A 46 -7.08 -3.33 0.66
CA LEU A 46 -8.42 -2.94 0.24
C LEU A 46 -9.06 -4.00 -0.67
N ASN A 47 -8.30 -4.52 -1.64
CA ASN A 47 -8.81 -5.53 -2.58
C ASN A 47 -9.24 -6.81 -1.85
N ASN A 48 -8.46 -7.28 -0.87
CA ASN A 48 -8.77 -8.49 -0.12
C ASN A 48 -10.05 -8.36 0.73
N PHE A 49 -10.31 -7.19 1.32
CA PHE A 49 -11.46 -7.00 2.22
C PHE A 49 -12.68 -6.36 1.56
N LYS A 50 -12.61 -6.03 0.26
CA LYS A 50 -13.68 -5.40 -0.51
C LYS A 50 -14.94 -6.25 -0.45
N SER A 51 -15.96 -5.73 0.21
CA SER A 51 -17.30 -6.32 0.30
C SER A 51 -18.31 -5.25 0.70
N GLU A 52 -19.58 -5.46 0.41
CA GLU A 52 -20.66 -4.54 0.81
C GLU A 52 -20.64 -4.29 2.33
N LYS A 53 -20.46 -5.36 3.12
CA LYS A 53 -20.38 -5.31 4.58
C LYS A 53 -19.23 -4.42 5.10
N ASN A 54 -18.09 -4.41 4.41
CA ASN A 54 -16.90 -3.67 4.85
C ASN A 54 -16.81 -2.27 4.23
N SER A 55 -17.63 -1.94 3.23
CA SER A 55 -17.54 -0.72 2.42
C SER A 55 -17.32 0.56 3.24
N VAL A 56 -18.17 0.81 4.26
CA VAL A 56 -18.09 1.98 5.13
C VAL A 56 -16.78 2.02 5.93
N ILE A 57 -16.32 0.86 6.42
CA ILE A 57 -15.09 0.78 7.21
C ILE A 57 -13.87 0.97 6.31
N LEU A 58 -13.86 0.36 5.12
CA LEU A 58 -12.77 0.52 4.16
C LEU A 58 -12.65 1.95 3.67
N GLN A 59 -13.77 2.67 3.49
CA GLN A 59 -13.73 4.09 3.17
C GLN A 59 -13.07 4.90 4.29
N LYS A 60 -13.42 4.63 5.56
CA LYS A 60 -12.78 5.32 6.70
C LYS A 60 -11.28 5.01 6.80
N ILE A 61 -10.87 3.77 6.50
CA ILE A 61 -9.45 3.39 6.41
C ILE A 61 -8.77 4.15 5.27
N TYR A 62 -9.39 4.23 4.09
CA TYR A 62 -8.92 5.01 2.95
C TYR A 62 -8.68 6.47 3.32
N ASP A 63 -9.72 7.14 3.83
CA ASP A 63 -9.65 8.55 4.19
C ASP A 63 -8.56 8.80 5.25
N PHE A 64 -8.45 7.91 6.23
CA PHE A 64 -7.42 8.00 7.28
C PHE A 64 -6.01 7.86 6.71
N ASN A 65 -5.74 6.85 5.87
CA ASN A 65 -4.41 6.62 5.31
C ASN A 65 -3.97 7.77 4.39
N PHE A 66 -4.87 8.29 3.55
CA PHE A 66 -4.54 9.44 2.68
C PHE A 66 -4.32 10.72 3.47
N ARG A 67 -5.05 10.93 4.57
CA ARG A 67 -4.76 12.03 5.50
C ARG A 67 -3.35 11.90 6.12
N GLN A 68 -2.92 10.68 6.50
CA GLN A 68 -1.56 10.47 7.01
C GLN A 68 -0.50 10.76 5.94
N ILE A 69 -0.73 10.31 4.70
CA ILE A 69 0.17 10.61 3.57
C ILE A 69 0.31 12.13 3.36
N GLU A 70 -0.80 12.88 3.38
CA GLU A 70 -0.77 14.35 3.26
C GLU A 70 0.09 14.98 4.35
N LEU A 71 -0.09 14.55 5.61
CA LEU A 71 0.70 15.04 6.75
C LEU A 71 2.19 14.74 6.56
N SER A 72 2.55 13.52 6.15
CA SER A 72 3.95 13.15 5.89
C SER A 72 4.58 13.98 4.76
N ILE A 73 3.83 14.32 3.71
CA ILE A 73 4.33 15.21 2.64
C ILE A 73 4.55 16.62 3.17
N ARG A 74 3.63 17.12 4.00
CA ARG A 74 3.75 18.44 4.64
C ARG A 74 5.00 18.52 5.54
N GLU A 75 5.29 17.47 6.29
CA GLU A 75 6.47 17.37 7.16
C GLU A 75 7.80 17.41 6.40
N ILE A 76 7.83 16.98 5.13
CA ILE A 76 9.04 17.00 4.28
C ILE A 76 9.31 18.42 3.74
N GLY A 77 8.45 19.40 4.00
CA GLY A 77 8.69 20.82 3.69
C GLY A 77 8.20 21.27 2.31
N TYR A 78 7.25 20.54 1.72
CA TYR A 78 6.57 21.00 0.50
C TYR A 78 5.63 22.18 0.80
N GLY A 79 5.63 23.23 -0.02
CA GLY A 79 4.67 24.34 0.10
C GLY A 79 3.24 23.92 -0.25
N ASP A 80 2.22 24.58 0.32
CA ASP A 80 0.80 24.17 0.22
C ASP A 80 0.29 23.90 -1.20
N GLN A 81 0.67 24.76 -2.17
CA GLN A 81 0.29 24.56 -3.58
C GLN A 81 0.88 23.27 -4.17
N SER A 82 2.10 22.91 -3.79
CA SER A 82 2.77 21.69 -4.24
C SER A 82 2.22 20.42 -3.57
N ILE A 83 1.74 20.53 -2.33
CA ILE A 83 1.07 19.43 -1.61
C ILE A 83 -0.20 19.02 -2.34
N ASN A 84 -1.08 19.99 -2.67
CA ASN A 84 -2.35 19.70 -3.34
C ASN A 84 -2.16 18.99 -4.69
N LYS A 85 -1.14 19.40 -5.46
CA LYS A 85 -0.80 18.73 -6.72
C LYS A 85 -0.32 17.30 -6.49
N LYS A 86 0.64 17.11 -5.58
CA LYS A 86 1.17 15.78 -5.24
C LYS A 86 0.11 14.83 -4.71
N MET A 87 -0.80 15.30 -3.86
CA MET A 87 -1.89 14.48 -3.35
C MET A 87 -2.81 13.99 -4.48
N LYS A 88 -3.14 14.84 -5.45
CA LYS A 88 -3.89 14.41 -6.64
C LYS A 88 -3.13 13.35 -7.43
N ASP A 89 -1.83 13.55 -7.64
CA ASP A 89 -0.98 12.59 -8.35
C ASP A 89 -0.96 11.23 -7.63
N TYR A 90 -0.83 11.21 -6.30
CA TYR A 90 -0.82 9.98 -5.50
C TYR A 90 -2.17 9.28 -5.43
N ILE A 91 -3.27 10.03 -5.37
CA ILE A 91 -4.63 9.46 -5.44
C ILE A 91 -4.85 8.79 -6.81
N ASN A 92 -4.48 9.47 -7.90
CA ASN A 92 -4.60 8.91 -9.25
C ASN A 92 -3.74 7.66 -9.44
N LEU A 93 -2.50 7.70 -8.95
CA LEU A 93 -1.60 6.55 -8.91
C LEU A 93 -2.22 5.38 -8.14
N PHE A 94 -2.79 5.64 -6.97
CA PHE A 94 -3.40 4.59 -6.16
C PHE A 94 -4.64 3.97 -6.83
N HIS A 95 -5.47 4.77 -7.50
CA HIS A 95 -6.59 4.25 -8.29
C HIS A 95 -6.11 3.38 -9.46
N SER A 96 -5.02 3.76 -10.12
CA SER A 96 -4.39 2.90 -11.13
C SER A 96 -3.93 1.57 -10.52
N ILE A 97 -3.24 1.60 -9.38
CA ILE A 97 -2.78 0.40 -8.68
C ILE A 97 -3.96 -0.53 -8.31
N ILE A 98 -5.05 0.03 -7.75
CA ILE A 98 -6.25 -0.75 -7.42
C ILE A 98 -6.83 -1.42 -8.66
N SER A 99 -6.89 -0.72 -9.79
CA SER A 99 -7.43 -1.25 -11.04
C SER A 99 -6.64 -2.48 -11.51
N GLU A 100 -5.31 -2.43 -11.45
CA GLU A 100 -4.46 -3.56 -11.82
C GLU A 100 -4.58 -4.73 -10.83
N ILE A 101 -4.54 -4.45 -9.52
CA ILE A 101 -4.62 -5.47 -8.48
C ILE A 101 -6.00 -6.13 -8.41
N HIS A 102 -7.06 -5.47 -8.87
CA HIS A 102 -8.40 -6.04 -8.88
C HIS A 102 -8.46 -7.41 -9.59
N PHE A 103 -7.67 -7.59 -10.63
CA PHE A 103 -7.62 -8.83 -11.42
C PHE A 103 -6.46 -9.76 -11.02
N TRP A 104 -5.73 -9.46 -9.94
CA TRP A 104 -4.48 -10.13 -9.57
C TRP A 104 -4.57 -11.66 -9.56
N ASP A 105 -5.68 -12.22 -9.06
CA ASP A 105 -5.86 -13.67 -8.94
C ASP A 105 -6.07 -14.37 -10.29
N ASN A 106 -6.47 -13.61 -11.32
CA ASN A 106 -6.63 -14.09 -12.69
C ASN A 106 -5.37 -13.93 -13.54
N LEU A 107 -4.33 -13.27 -13.01
CA LEU A 107 -3.08 -13.03 -13.72
C LEU A 107 -2.13 -14.22 -13.60
N ASP A 108 -1.45 -14.54 -14.69
CA ASP A 108 -0.32 -15.46 -14.65
C ASP A 108 0.92 -14.79 -14.01
N LYS A 109 1.99 -15.58 -13.79
CA LYS A 109 3.22 -15.05 -13.20
C LYS A 109 3.85 -13.92 -14.04
N LYS A 110 3.74 -13.98 -15.37
CA LYS A 110 4.33 -12.99 -16.27
C LYS A 110 3.58 -11.66 -16.16
N ASP A 111 2.26 -11.70 -16.12
CA ASP A 111 1.43 -10.50 -16.00
C ASP A 111 1.52 -9.88 -14.61
N LYS A 112 1.59 -10.69 -13.55
CA LYS A 112 1.90 -10.20 -12.19
C LYS A 112 3.23 -9.44 -12.14
N LYS A 113 4.26 -9.93 -12.82
CA LYS A 113 5.54 -9.21 -12.94
C LYS A 113 5.37 -7.87 -13.65
N LYS A 114 4.58 -7.80 -14.73
CA LYS A 114 4.34 -6.54 -15.44
C LYS A 114 3.66 -5.53 -14.52
N VAL A 115 2.60 -5.94 -13.81
CA VAL A 115 1.90 -5.06 -12.84
C VAL A 115 2.88 -4.48 -11.83
N ILE A 116 3.69 -5.32 -11.17
CA ILE A 116 4.65 -4.83 -10.18
C ILE A 116 5.75 -3.97 -10.81
N SER A 117 6.25 -4.34 -11.99
CA SER A 117 7.32 -3.58 -12.68
C SER A 117 6.85 -2.19 -13.08
N ASN A 118 5.59 -2.02 -13.50
CA ASN A 118 5.03 -0.73 -13.91
C ASN A 118 5.04 0.31 -12.76
N TYR A 119 4.96 -0.14 -11.51
CA TYR A 119 4.98 0.75 -10.35
C TYR A 119 6.34 0.81 -9.65
N LEU A 120 7.13 -0.26 -9.75
CA LEU A 120 8.41 -0.40 -9.05
C LEU A 120 9.58 -0.49 -10.04
N GLU A 121 9.60 0.40 -11.04
CA GLU A 121 10.61 0.41 -12.12
C GLU A 121 12.06 0.47 -11.60
N ASN A 122 12.28 1.10 -10.44
CA ASN A 122 13.59 1.21 -9.80
C ASN A 122 14.07 -0.08 -9.10
N PHE A 123 13.27 -1.14 -9.08
CA PHE A 123 13.56 -2.39 -8.38
C PHE A 123 13.96 -3.49 -9.38
N ALA A 124 15.20 -3.99 -9.28
CA ALA A 124 15.71 -5.08 -10.13
C ALA A 124 15.14 -6.46 -9.75
N LYS A 125 14.72 -6.67 -8.51
CA LYS A 125 14.27 -7.99 -8.00
C LYS A 125 12.74 -8.15 -8.06
N ILE A 126 12.15 -7.92 -9.23
CA ILE A 126 10.69 -7.98 -9.41
C ILE A 126 10.11 -9.36 -9.06
N ASP A 127 10.78 -10.46 -9.44
CA ASP A 127 10.35 -11.81 -9.07
C ASP A 127 10.17 -12.00 -7.56
N TYR A 128 11.10 -11.43 -6.79
CA TYR A 128 11.05 -11.47 -5.34
C TYR A 128 9.85 -10.68 -4.81
N LEU A 129 9.59 -9.49 -5.36
CA LEU A 129 8.47 -8.65 -4.96
C LEU A 129 7.12 -9.27 -5.30
N VAL A 130 6.99 -9.90 -6.48
CA VAL A 130 5.78 -10.65 -6.84
C VAL A 130 5.54 -11.78 -5.83
N GLY A 131 6.58 -12.55 -5.48
CA GLY A 131 6.47 -13.61 -4.47
C GLY A 131 6.06 -13.06 -3.10
N TYR A 132 6.65 -11.94 -2.68
CA TYR A 132 6.31 -11.27 -1.44
C TYR A 132 4.84 -10.82 -1.40
N PHE A 133 4.36 -10.12 -2.44
CA PHE A 133 2.98 -9.61 -2.46
C PHE A 133 1.95 -10.73 -2.60
N GLU A 134 2.30 -11.83 -3.27
CA GLU A 134 1.47 -13.03 -3.31
C GLU A 134 1.33 -13.65 -1.91
N GLU A 135 2.43 -13.80 -1.18
CA GLU A 135 2.42 -14.31 0.20
C GLU A 135 1.64 -13.36 1.13
N TYR A 136 1.85 -12.05 1.00
CA TYR A 136 1.11 -11.04 1.75
C TYR A 136 -0.40 -11.14 1.52
N ARG A 137 -0.85 -11.21 0.26
CA ARG A 137 -2.26 -11.40 -0.11
C ARG A 137 -2.85 -12.67 0.51
N GLN A 138 -2.14 -13.79 0.41
CA GLN A 138 -2.57 -15.06 1.01
C GLN A 138 -2.63 -14.99 2.54
N ASN A 139 -1.76 -14.20 3.18
CA ASN A 139 -1.81 -13.99 4.62
C ASN A 139 -2.99 -13.11 5.03
N LEU A 140 -3.35 -12.10 4.24
CA LEU A 140 -4.54 -11.28 4.46
C LEU A 140 -5.83 -12.10 4.43
N SER A 141 -5.95 -13.04 3.48
CA SER A 141 -7.16 -13.85 3.32
C SER A 141 -7.42 -14.83 4.48
N LYS A 142 -6.40 -15.12 5.31
CA LYS A 142 -6.52 -16.05 6.45
C LYS A 142 -7.27 -15.46 7.65
N LYS A 143 -7.49 -14.14 7.68
CA LYS A 143 -8.12 -13.43 8.79
C LYS A 143 -9.18 -12.47 8.26
N ASN A 144 -10.13 -12.09 9.10
CA ASN A 144 -11.13 -11.09 8.73
C ASN A 144 -10.66 -9.66 9.06
N LEU A 145 -11.32 -8.64 8.51
CA LEU A 145 -10.98 -7.24 8.74
C LEU A 145 -10.95 -6.87 10.23
N ASN A 146 -11.86 -7.43 11.04
CA ASN A 146 -11.93 -7.17 12.48
C ASN A 146 -10.67 -7.60 13.23
N PHE A 147 -9.99 -8.66 12.78
CA PHE A 147 -8.70 -9.07 13.34
C PHE A 147 -7.67 -7.94 13.19
N TYR A 148 -7.56 -7.36 12.00
CA TYR A 148 -6.59 -6.29 11.71
C TYR A 148 -6.93 -4.97 12.40
N LEU A 149 -8.22 -4.65 12.56
CA LEU A 149 -8.66 -3.45 13.30
C LEU A 149 -8.28 -3.52 14.79
N LYS A 150 -8.38 -4.72 15.38
CA LYS A 150 -8.16 -4.97 16.81
C LYS A 150 -6.71 -5.36 17.14
N SER A 151 -5.94 -5.83 16.16
CA SER A 151 -4.54 -6.17 16.39
C SER A 151 -3.75 -4.90 16.69
N VAL A 152 -3.35 -4.73 17.95
CA VAL A 152 -2.32 -3.77 18.32
C VAL A 152 -1.03 -4.25 17.66
N SER A 153 -0.32 -3.33 17.01
CA SER A 153 1.04 -3.60 16.58
C SER A 153 1.86 -3.80 17.88
N ASN A 154 2.04 -5.04 18.31
CA ASN A 154 3.06 -5.36 19.31
C ASN A 154 4.41 -5.18 18.61
N GLY A 155 4.87 -3.93 18.60
CA GLY A 155 6.24 -3.55 18.31
C GLY A 155 7.03 -3.46 19.61
#